data_AF-A0AAD0SQG3-F1
#
_entry.id   AF-A0AAD0SQG3-F1
#
_cell.length_a   1.000
_cell.length_b   1.000
_cell.length_c   1.000
_cell.angle_alpha   90.00
_cell.angle_beta   90.00
_cell.angle_gamma   90.00
#
_symmetry.space_group_name_H-M   'P 1'
#
loop_
_entity.id
_entity.type
_entity.pdbx_description
1 polymer ?
#
loop_
_entity_poly.entity_id
_entity_poly.type
_entity_poly.pdbx_seq_one_letter_code
_entity_poly.pdbx_strand_id
1 'polypeptide(L)'
;MSINNYSLIKTNYHILNVDSKEFLFHIPTSSVFELSPESSELLKQIENNEEIFKYDKEIVEEFKELNILGGKFFAKVEDTKIEHFPAKALILNVTSGCNLSCTYCYKADLTSLKNGGQMTFEIAKSAIDMFYKESPHLKEYSITFFGGEPISNLPLIKEIIAYANEFFESKDLKIGYSMTTNATLLTEEIIHYLHDSRVDLTVSIDGPEALHNKTRVYENGKGSYEKVVKNIAKLLSIYKNRTVGARVTLTKGVTDIPTIWNHLRHDLNFKEVGFAPVTSGDSDFYNLSDNDLSKVFSGFKELGEDYIKEAIKGNFNGFSNLHRTVIDIHEGRKKKLPCGAGVGLLSVSYKGDIDLCHRFTGSDYPSFGNIEKGLDKLALGTFLEKRANEKDTNCQTCRIRNLCAGGCYHESYIKYGTPEKSVLHYCDDMRNWIDFAVEAYIRIQAQNPEFFTKYFK
;
A
#
# COMPACT_ATOMS: atom_id res chain seq x y z
N MET A 1 -8.62 9.77 43.84
CA MET A 1 -8.72 8.30 43.87
C MET A 1 -7.32 7.73 44.01
N SER A 2 -7.14 6.64 44.76
CA SER A 2 -5.83 5.96 44.81
C SER A 2 -5.48 5.42 43.42
N ILE A 3 -4.24 5.63 42.97
CA ILE A 3 -3.77 5.12 41.68
C ILE A 3 -3.85 3.59 41.61
N ASN A 4 -3.77 2.91 42.75
CA ASN A 4 -3.88 1.45 42.89
C ASN A 4 -5.25 0.89 42.46
N ASN A 5 -6.25 1.75 42.20
CA ASN A 5 -7.56 1.35 41.69
C ASN A 5 -7.64 1.31 40.16
N TYR A 6 -6.59 1.73 39.46
CA TYR A 6 -6.54 1.73 38.00
C TYR A 6 -5.76 0.54 37.46
N SER A 7 -6.09 0.16 36.22
CA SER A 7 -5.41 -0.89 35.47
C SER A 7 -4.92 -0.34 34.13
N LEU A 8 -3.82 -0.92 33.63
CA LEU A 8 -3.30 -0.59 32.31
C LEU A 8 -4.17 -1.22 31.22
N ILE A 9 -4.50 -0.41 30.22
CA ILE A 9 -5.10 -0.88 28.97
C ILE A 9 -3.96 -1.24 28.02
N LYS A 10 -3.34 -2.41 28.26
CA LYS A 10 -2.13 -2.87 27.53
C LYS A 10 -2.28 -2.94 26.01
N THR A 11 -3.52 -2.96 25.50
CA THR A 11 -3.81 -2.96 24.07
C THR A 11 -3.75 -1.56 23.45
N ASN A 12 -3.60 -0.49 24.23
CA ASN A 12 -3.57 0.89 23.74
C ASN A 12 -2.17 1.47 23.55
N TYR A 13 -1.13 0.78 23.99
CA TYR A 13 0.23 1.25 23.79
C TYR A 13 1.21 0.11 23.50
N HIS A 14 2.35 0.47 22.93
CA HIS A 14 3.51 -0.40 22.76
C HIS A 14 4.77 0.39 23.13
N ILE A 15 5.66 -0.20 23.92
CA ILE A 15 6.89 0.44 24.35
C ILE A 15 8.03 0.08 23.40
N LEU A 16 8.78 1.10 22.96
CA LEU A 16 10.00 0.95 22.17
C LEU A 16 11.16 1.60 22.90
N ASN A 17 12.35 1.00 22.81
CA ASN A 17 13.59 1.57 23.32
C ASN A 17 14.43 2.03 22.15
N VAL A 18 14.65 3.33 22.01
CA VAL A 18 15.38 3.93 20.89
C VAL A 18 16.48 4.82 21.42
N ASP A 19 17.73 4.50 21.09
CA ASP A 19 18.92 5.26 21.46
C ASP A 19 18.97 5.64 22.96
N SER A 20 18.73 4.64 23.82
CA SER A 20 18.71 4.73 25.30
C SER A 20 17.54 5.52 25.91
N LYS A 21 16.52 5.87 25.13
CA LYS A 21 15.27 6.48 25.59
C LYS A 21 14.09 5.53 25.41
N GLU A 22 13.10 5.66 26.27
CA GLU A 22 11.86 4.87 26.22
C GLU A 22 10.76 5.69 25.53
N PHE A 23 10.11 5.10 24.53
CA PHE A 23 9.03 5.72 23.77
C PHE A 23 7.77 4.89 23.86
N LEU A 24 6.64 5.58 23.96
CA LEU A 24 5.31 5.01 23.91
C LEU A 24 4.70 5.26 22.54
N PHE A 25 4.50 4.19 21.77
CA PHE A 25 3.65 4.21 20.59
C PHE A 25 2.19 4.03 21.03
N HIS A 26 1.43 5.11 20.99
CA HIS A 26 0.03 5.12 21.37
C HIS A 26 -0.82 4.60 20.21
N ILE A 27 -1.28 3.36 20.33
CA ILE A 27 -1.90 2.62 19.24
C ILE A 27 -3.19 3.32 18.76
N PRO A 28 -4.16 3.72 19.62
CA PRO A 28 -5.41 4.36 19.19
C PRO A 28 -5.24 5.60 18.32
N THR A 29 -4.19 6.42 18.53
CA THR A 29 -3.93 7.61 17.71
C THR A 29 -2.82 7.41 16.69
N SER A 30 -2.08 6.30 16.75
CA SER A 30 -0.85 6.06 15.98
C SER A 30 0.21 7.16 16.21
N SER A 31 0.22 7.75 17.41
CA SER A 31 1.15 8.80 17.82
C SER A 31 2.30 8.22 18.63
N VAL A 32 3.44 8.91 18.66
CA VAL A 32 4.63 8.50 19.40
C VAL A 32 4.94 9.55 20.46
N PHE A 33 5.18 9.12 21.69
CA PHE A 33 5.53 9.97 22.84
C PHE A 33 6.85 9.51 23.44
N GLU A 34 7.76 10.42 23.75
CA GLU A 34 8.92 10.13 24.60
C GLU A 34 8.44 10.04 26.06
N LEU A 35 8.83 8.98 26.78
CA LEU A 35 8.50 8.85 28.20
C LEU A 35 9.60 9.47 29.06
N SER A 36 9.21 10.28 30.05
CA SER A 36 10.13 10.67 31.12
C SER A 36 10.48 9.46 32.00
N PRO A 37 11.60 9.51 32.75
CA PRO A 37 11.93 8.48 33.73
C PRO A 37 10.80 8.21 34.72
N GLU A 38 10.11 9.25 35.17
CA GLU A 38 8.97 9.16 36.10
C GLU A 38 7.78 8.46 35.45
N SER A 39 7.46 8.76 34.19
CA SER A 39 6.36 8.12 33.46
C SER A 39 6.66 6.65 33.18
N SER A 40 7.92 6.32 32.83
CA SER A 40 8.38 4.95 32.62
C SER A 40 8.32 4.12 33.90
N GLU A 41 8.83 4.67 35.00
CA GLU A 41 8.79 4.02 36.31
C GLU A 41 7.35 3.79 36.77
N LEU A 42 6.49 4.80 36.65
CA LEU A 42 5.09 4.68 37.01
C LEU A 42 4.38 3.57 36.19
N LEU A 43 4.62 3.52 34.88
CA LEU A 43 4.06 2.49 34.01
C LEU A 43 4.50 1.08 34.47
N LYS A 44 5.79 0.90 34.78
CA LYS A 44 6.37 -0.36 35.26
C LYS A 44 5.80 -0.78 36.62
N GLN A 45 5.69 0.15 37.57
CA GLN A 45 5.10 -0.11 38.88
C GLN A 45 3.65 -0.60 38.76
N ILE A 46 2.84 0.04 37.91
CA ILE A 46 1.45 -0.40 37.68
C ILE A 46 1.42 -1.75 36.97
N GLU A 47 2.30 -1.99 36.00
CA GLU A 47 2.39 -3.27 35.29
C GLU A 47 2.74 -4.44 36.22
N ASN A 48 3.62 -4.19 37.19
CA ASN A 48 4.05 -5.15 38.20
C ASN A 48 3.08 -5.29 39.38
N ASN A 49 1.99 -4.49 39.42
CA ASN A 49 1.06 -4.37 40.55
C ASN A 49 1.76 -3.98 41.88
N GLU A 50 2.74 -3.09 41.81
CA GLU A 50 3.43 -2.55 42.98
C GLU A 50 2.52 -1.56 43.74
N GLU A 51 2.70 -1.42 45.05
CA GLU A 51 1.99 -0.39 45.82
C GLU A 51 2.61 0.99 45.60
N ILE A 52 1.85 1.89 45.00
CA ILE A 52 2.34 3.21 44.63
C ILE A 52 1.89 4.24 45.67
N PHE A 53 2.86 4.74 46.44
CA PHE A 53 2.62 5.72 47.52
C PHE A 53 2.81 7.17 47.07
N LYS A 54 3.65 7.40 46.05
CA LYS A 54 3.96 8.73 45.52
C LYS A 54 4.04 8.66 44.00
N TYR A 55 3.33 9.56 43.34
CA TYR A 55 3.30 9.68 41.89
C TYR A 55 2.99 11.12 41.51
N ASP A 56 3.37 11.52 40.31
CA ASP A 56 2.92 12.78 39.73
C ASP A 56 1.49 12.63 39.23
N LYS A 57 0.61 13.56 39.62
CA LYS A 57 -0.79 13.54 39.20
C LYS A 57 -0.94 13.92 37.74
N GLU A 58 -0.05 14.74 37.20
CA GLU A 58 -0.09 15.15 35.79
C GLU A 58 0.12 13.93 34.88
N ILE A 59 1.12 13.09 35.17
CA ILE A 59 1.37 11.83 34.44
C ILE A 59 0.14 10.91 34.45
N VAL A 60 -0.54 10.80 35.60
CA VAL A 60 -1.76 9.97 35.71
C VAL A 60 -2.90 10.52 34.85
N GLU A 61 -3.09 11.85 34.83
CA GLU A 61 -4.12 12.46 34.00
C GLU A 61 -3.78 12.32 32.51
N GLU A 62 -2.52 12.50 32.10
CA GLU A 62 -2.08 12.24 30.72
C GLU A 62 -2.33 10.78 30.29
N PHE A 63 -1.98 9.80 31.13
CA PHE A 63 -2.26 8.39 30.85
C PHE A 63 -3.76 8.09 30.78
N LYS A 64 -4.61 8.82 31.52
CA LYS A 64 -6.07 8.70 31.42
C LYS A 64 -6.59 9.31 30.12
N GLU A 65 -6.11 10.48 29.74
CA GLU A 65 -6.49 11.14 28.48
C GLU A 65 -6.10 10.28 27.26
N LEU A 66 -4.94 9.64 27.32
CA LEU A 66 -4.49 8.67 26.32
C LEU A 66 -5.17 7.31 26.46
N ASN A 67 -6.08 7.08 27.41
CA ASN A 67 -6.66 5.76 27.68
C ASN A 67 -5.60 4.64 27.82
N ILE A 68 -4.44 4.96 28.37
CA ILE A 68 -3.42 3.99 28.81
C ILE A 68 -3.82 3.45 30.18
N LEU A 69 -4.40 4.31 31.01
CA LEU A 69 -4.82 4.04 32.37
C LEU A 69 -6.34 4.23 32.50
N GLY A 70 -7.03 3.22 33.03
CA GLY A 70 -8.47 3.24 33.19
C GLY A 70 -8.95 2.32 34.31
N GLY A 71 -10.23 2.42 34.68
CA GLY A 71 -10.86 1.41 35.54
C GLY A 71 -10.97 0.06 34.81
N LYS A 72 -11.66 -0.93 35.39
CA LYS A 72 -12.06 -2.19 34.72
C LYS A 72 -13.10 -1.95 33.59
N PHE A 73 -12.90 -0.93 32.77
CA PHE A 73 -13.79 -0.52 31.71
C PHE A 73 -13.23 -1.04 30.38
N PHE A 74 -13.77 -2.16 29.93
CA PHE A 74 -13.60 -2.59 28.55
C PHE A 74 -14.44 -1.62 27.71
N ALA A 75 -13.80 -0.71 26.97
CA ALA A 75 -14.50 0.03 25.94
C ALA A 75 -15.17 -1.00 25.02
N LYS A 76 -16.50 -1.02 24.98
CA LYS A 76 -17.24 -1.88 24.07
C LYS A 76 -16.86 -1.42 22.66
N VAL A 77 -16.06 -2.23 21.96
CA VAL A 77 -15.72 -1.94 20.57
C VAL A 77 -17.01 -2.08 19.78
N GLU A 78 -17.59 -0.95 19.40
CA GLU A 78 -18.77 -0.94 18.53
C GLU A 78 -18.38 -1.43 17.14
N ASP A 79 -19.25 -2.25 16.57
CA ASP A 79 -19.06 -2.74 15.20
C ASP A 79 -19.10 -1.55 14.23
N THR A 80 -18.11 -1.52 13.35
CA THR A 80 -17.99 -0.53 12.28
C THR A 80 -19.10 -0.78 11.27
N LYS A 81 -19.94 0.23 11.03
CA LYS A 81 -20.86 0.27 9.90
C LYS A 81 -20.26 1.08 8.75
N ILE A 82 -20.53 0.66 7.52
CA ILE A 82 -20.00 1.29 6.31
C ILE A 82 -21.17 1.67 5.42
N GLU A 83 -21.58 2.92 5.56
CA GLU A 83 -22.72 3.49 4.84
C GLU A 83 -22.31 4.25 3.57
N HIS A 84 -21.01 4.57 3.45
CA HIS A 84 -20.46 5.37 2.36
C HIS A 84 -19.18 4.73 1.80
N PHE A 85 -19.08 4.72 0.46
CA PHE A 85 -17.95 4.17 -0.29
C PHE A 85 -17.37 5.28 -1.19
N PRO A 86 -16.76 6.35 -0.62
CA PRO A 86 -16.28 7.46 -1.42
C PRO A 86 -15.03 7.04 -2.21
N ALA A 87 -15.24 6.40 -3.35
CA ALA A 87 -14.19 5.99 -4.24
C ALA A 87 -13.47 7.24 -4.78
N LYS A 88 -12.20 7.40 -4.39
CA LYS A 88 -11.31 8.47 -4.87
C LYS A 88 -10.44 8.02 -6.04
N ALA A 89 -10.30 6.71 -6.21
CA ALA A 89 -9.49 6.09 -7.24
C ALA A 89 -10.28 5.01 -7.98
N LEU A 90 -10.22 5.07 -9.31
CA LEU A 90 -10.79 4.08 -10.21
C LEU A 90 -9.68 3.42 -11.01
N ILE A 91 -9.55 2.10 -10.93
CA ILE A 91 -8.67 1.33 -11.79
C ILE A 91 -9.48 0.86 -13.00
N LEU A 92 -9.02 1.21 -14.19
CA LEU A 92 -9.56 0.69 -15.44
C LEU A 92 -8.61 -0.38 -16.00
N ASN A 93 -9.06 -1.63 -16.04
CA ASN A 93 -8.34 -2.71 -16.71
C ASN A 93 -8.63 -2.63 -18.20
N VAL A 94 -7.88 -1.79 -18.91
CA VAL A 94 -8.13 -1.47 -20.33
C VAL A 94 -7.93 -2.67 -21.26
N THR A 95 -7.24 -3.70 -20.77
CA THR A 95 -7.03 -4.97 -21.48
C THR A 95 -6.74 -6.12 -20.51
N SER A 96 -7.05 -7.36 -20.91
CA SER A 96 -6.52 -8.57 -20.28
C SER A 96 -5.31 -9.18 -21.02
N GLY A 97 -4.90 -8.59 -22.14
CA GLY A 97 -3.74 -9.02 -22.92
C GLY A 97 -2.43 -8.44 -22.40
N CYS A 98 -1.36 -9.23 -22.42
CA CYS A 98 0.02 -8.77 -22.18
C CYS A 98 0.97 -9.37 -23.21
N ASN A 99 2.09 -8.68 -23.46
CA ASN A 99 3.16 -9.15 -24.33
C ASN A 99 4.27 -9.89 -23.56
N LEU A 100 4.16 -9.99 -22.24
CA LEU A 100 5.04 -10.77 -21.37
C LEU A 100 4.23 -11.91 -20.73
N SER A 101 4.94 -12.99 -20.42
CA SER A 101 4.43 -14.17 -19.71
C SER A 101 5.15 -14.27 -18.38
N CYS A 102 4.95 -13.27 -17.51
CA CYS A 102 5.66 -13.22 -16.23
C CYS A 102 5.29 -14.44 -15.38
N THR A 103 6.29 -15.13 -14.82
CA THR A 103 6.08 -16.43 -14.17
C THR A 103 5.27 -16.37 -12.88
N TYR A 104 5.20 -15.19 -12.25
CA TYR A 104 4.45 -14.94 -11.02
C TYR A 104 3.14 -14.16 -11.24
N CYS A 105 2.73 -13.91 -12.49
CA CYS A 105 1.60 -13.02 -12.74
C CYS A 105 0.33 -13.58 -12.09
N TYR A 106 -0.30 -12.78 -11.22
CA TYR A 106 -1.51 -13.17 -10.49
C TYR A 106 -2.80 -12.99 -11.29
N LYS A 107 -2.71 -12.42 -12.50
CA LYS A 107 -3.89 -12.01 -13.26
C LYS A 107 -4.53 -13.24 -13.91
N ALA A 108 -5.65 -13.69 -13.34
CA ALA A 108 -6.31 -14.94 -13.72
C ALA A 108 -6.85 -14.93 -15.16
N ASP A 109 -7.23 -13.77 -15.69
CA ASP A 109 -7.70 -13.59 -17.07
C ASP A 109 -6.59 -13.20 -18.06
N LEU A 110 -5.32 -13.25 -17.64
CA LEU A 110 -4.19 -12.84 -18.46
C LEU A 110 -4.06 -13.74 -19.69
N THR A 111 -3.91 -13.10 -20.85
CA THR A 111 -3.68 -13.80 -22.12
C THR A 111 -2.62 -13.06 -22.95
N SER A 112 -2.26 -13.65 -24.09
CA SER A 112 -1.45 -12.95 -25.10
C SER A 112 -2.16 -11.69 -25.59
N LEU A 113 -1.42 -10.71 -26.10
CA LEU A 113 -2.00 -9.50 -26.69
C LEU A 113 -3.10 -9.80 -27.72
N LYS A 114 -2.95 -10.88 -28.50
CA LYS A 114 -3.89 -11.25 -29.57
C LYS A 114 -5.20 -11.83 -29.04
N ASN A 115 -5.16 -12.47 -27.87
CA ASN A 115 -6.30 -13.17 -27.29
C ASN A 115 -6.93 -12.39 -26.13
N GLY A 116 -6.31 -11.27 -25.73
CA GLY A 116 -6.77 -10.41 -24.65
C GLY A 116 -8.04 -9.66 -24.98
N GLY A 117 -8.97 -9.69 -24.03
CA GLY A 117 -10.12 -8.81 -24.05
C GLY A 117 -9.68 -7.35 -24.01
N GLN A 118 -10.40 -6.50 -24.74
CA GLN A 118 -10.18 -5.07 -24.78
C GLN A 118 -11.40 -4.40 -24.18
N MET A 119 -11.17 -3.45 -23.26
CA MET A 119 -12.24 -2.60 -22.77
C MET A 119 -12.73 -1.73 -23.94
N THR A 120 -14.04 -1.48 -24.03
CA THR A 120 -14.57 -0.52 -25.00
C THR A 120 -14.66 0.87 -24.38
N PHE A 121 -14.73 1.90 -25.21
CA PHE A 121 -14.90 3.27 -24.74
C PHE A 121 -16.20 3.45 -23.94
N GLU A 122 -17.28 2.78 -24.34
CA GLU A 122 -18.59 2.84 -23.69
C GLU A 122 -18.54 2.28 -22.26
N ILE A 123 -17.83 1.18 -22.04
CA ILE A 123 -17.60 0.61 -20.70
C ILE A 123 -16.79 1.59 -19.86
N ALA A 124 -15.68 2.12 -20.40
CA ALA A 124 -14.82 3.05 -19.68
C ALA A 124 -15.56 4.35 -19.30
N LYS A 125 -16.31 4.92 -20.25
CA LYS A 125 -17.17 6.07 -20.04
C LYS A 125 -18.22 5.81 -18.96
N SER A 126 -18.91 4.68 -19.03
CA SER A 126 -19.93 4.31 -18.03
C SER A 126 -19.32 4.12 -16.64
N ALA A 127 -18.10 3.58 -16.57
CA ALA A 127 -17.36 3.44 -15.33
C ALA A 127 -17.00 4.81 -14.71
N ILE A 128 -16.58 5.79 -15.54
CA ILE A 128 -16.29 7.16 -15.09
C ILE A 128 -17.58 7.87 -14.62
N ASP A 129 -18.66 7.73 -15.36
CA ASP A 129 -19.96 8.30 -15.02
C ASP A 129 -20.49 7.73 -13.69
N MET A 130 -20.36 6.41 -13.49
CA MET A 130 -20.67 5.74 -12.22
C MET A 130 -19.76 6.25 -11.10
N PHE A 131 -18.45 6.29 -11.32
CA PHE A 131 -17.47 6.69 -10.33
C PHE A 131 -17.72 8.11 -9.79
N TYR A 132 -18.09 9.06 -10.65
CA TYR A 132 -18.53 10.38 -10.24
C TYR A 132 -19.82 10.34 -9.42
N LYS A 133 -20.85 9.60 -9.88
CA LYS A 133 -22.15 9.48 -9.18
C LYS A 133 -22.02 8.86 -7.80
N GLU A 134 -21.09 7.94 -7.61
CA GLU A 134 -20.82 7.29 -6.33
C GLU A 134 -20.09 8.20 -5.34
N SER A 135 -19.47 9.27 -5.80
CA SER A 135 -18.66 10.15 -4.96
C SER A 135 -18.73 11.62 -5.39
N PRO A 136 -19.94 12.22 -5.49
CA PRO A 136 -20.12 13.54 -6.12
C PRO A 136 -19.56 14.70 -5.28
N HIS A 137 -19.20 14.44 -4.02
CA HIS A 137 -18.70 15.44 -3.08
C HIS A 137 -17.18 15.64 -3.14
N LEU A 138 -16.45 14.78 -3.87
CA LEU A 138 -15.01 14.91 -4.01
C LEU A 138 -14.65 16.09 -4.91
N LYS A 139 -13.51 16.71 -4.63
CA LYS A 139 -12.92 17.76 -5.48
C LYS A 139 -11.86 17.25 -6.44
N GLU A 140 -11.35 16.06 -6.16
CA GLU A 140 -10.25 15.44 -6.88
C GLU A 140 -10.53 13.94 -7.04
N TYR A 141 -10.29 13.45 -8.24
CA TYR A 141 -10.48 12.07 -8.66
C TYR A 141 -9.18 11.54 -9.26
N SER A 142 -9.03 10.22 -9.30
CA SER A 142 -7.90 9.58 -9.96
C SER A 142 -8.33 8.36 -10.77
N ILE A 143 -7.76 8.23 -11.98
CA ILE A 143 -7.92 7.06 -12.83
C ILE A 143 -6.55 6.39 -12.98
N THR A 144 -6.48 5.10 -12.67
CA THR A 144 -5.31 4.26 -12.91
C THR A 144 -5.56 3.35 -14.10
N PHE A 145 -4.75 3.50 -15.14
CA PHE A 145 -4.74 2.57 -16.26
C PHE A 145 -3.95 1.32 -15.88
N PHE A 146 -4.62 0.18 -15.94
CA PHE A 146 -4.07 -1.13 -15.61
C PHE A 146 -4.50 -2.17 -16.65
N GLY A 147 -4.12 -3.43 -16.47
CA GLY A 147 -4.44 -4.45 -17.45
C GLY A 147 -3.50 -5.63 -17.37
N GLY A 148 -3.30 -6.31 -18.50
CA GLY A 148 -2.07 -7.05 -18.75
C GLY A 148 -0.92 -6.06 -19.01
N GLU A 149 -0.86 -5.50 -20.21
CA GLU A 149 -0.03 -4.33 -20.52
C GLU A 149 -0.90 -3.17 -21.03
N PRO A 150 -1.15 -2.12 -20.23
CA PRO A 150 -2.08 -1.06 -20.61
C PRO A 150 -1.69 -0.32 -21.90
N ILE A 151 -0.39 -0.19 -22.20
CA ILE A 151 0.07 0.49 -23.43
C ILE A 151 -0.43 -0.20 -24.70
N SER A 152 -0.74 -1.50 -24.66
CA SER A 152 -1.26 -2.19 -25.86
C SER A 152 -2.64 -1.69 -26.28
N ASN A 153 -3.37 -0.99 -25.39
CA ASN A 153 -4.64 -0.34 -25.71
C ASN A 153 -4.54 1.19 -25.57
N LEU A 154 -3.42 1.77 -26.04
CA LEU A 154 -3.20 3.21 -26.02
C LEU A 154 -4.32 4.02 -26.69
N PRO A 155 -4.91 3.63 -27.84
CA PRO A 155 -6.01 4.38 -28.46
C PRO A 155 -7.16 4.64 -27.49
N LEU A 156 -7.63 3.60 -26.80
CA LEU A 156 -8.67 3.74 -25.78
C LEU A 156 -8.22 4.66 -24.63
N ILE A 157 -6.99 4.54 -24.16
CA ILE A 157 -6.46 5.42 -23.10
C ILE A 157 -6.53 6.89 -23.54
N LYS A 158 -6.26 7.20 -24.82
CA LYS A 158 -6.40 8.56 -25.34
C LYS A 158 -7.85 9.04 -25.30
N GLU A 159 -8.79 8.20 -25.72
CA GLU A 159 -10.23 8.51 -25.66
C GLU A 159 -10.71 8.73 -24.22
N ILE A 160 -10.25 7.90 -23.28
CA ILE A 160 -10.58 8.03 -21.85
C ILE A 160 -10.04 9.35 -21.28
N ILE A 161 -8.78 9.68 -21.54
CA ILE A 161 -8.18 10.93 -21.02
C ILE A 161 -8.93 12.14 -21.58
N ALA A 162 -9.21 12.16 -22.88
CA ALA A 162 -9.96 13.25 -23.51
C ALA A 162 -11.34 13.42 -22.87
N TYR A 163 -12.10 12.32 -22.75
CA TYR A 163 -13.42 12.34 -22.12
C TYR A 163 -13.38 12.78 -20.66
N ALA A 164 -12.47 12.21 -19.87
CA ALA A 164 -12.38 12.49 -18.45
C ALA A 164 -11.98 13.95 -18.18
N ASN A 165 -11.02 14.50 -18.94
CA ASN A 165 -10.67 15.91 -18.82
C ASN A 165 -11.89 16.80 -19.08
N GLU A 166 -12.59 16.63 -20.21
CA GLU A 166 -13.81 17.40 -20.52
C GLU A 166 -14.89 17.23 -19.43
N PHE A 167 -15.11 16.00 -18.97
CA PHE A 167 -16.14 15.68 -17.99
C PHE A 167 -15.88 16.29 -16.61
N PHE A 168 -14.64 16.26 -16.12
CA PHE A 168 -14.30 16.78 -14.79
C PHE A 168 -14.05 18.30 -14.82
N GLU A 169 -13.42 18.83 -15.87
CA GLU A 169 -13.22 20.29 -16.03
C GLU A 169 -14.54 21.05 -16.16
N SER A 170 -15.52 20.50 -16.91
CA SER A 170 -16.87 21.10 -17.01
C SER A 170 -17.61 21.21 -15.67
N LYS A 171 -17.11 20.57 -14.61
CA LYS A 171 -17.66 20.57 -13.25
C LYS A 171 -16.75 21.24 -12.22
N ASP A 172 -15.64 21.86 -12.66
CA ASP A 172 -14.62 22.45 -11.77
C ASP A 172 -14.03 21.40 -10.80
N LEU A 173 -13.74 20.21 -11.32
CA LEU A 173 -13.15 19.09 -10.59
C LEU A 173 -11.79 18.71 -11.18
N LYS A 174 -10.88 18.24 -10.34
CA LYS A 174 -9.57 17.77 -10.80
C LYS A 174 -9.57 16.26 -11.04
N ILE A 175 -8.84 15.84 -12.06
CA ILE A 175 -8.59 14.44 -12.38
C ILE A 175 -7.09 14.19 -12.53
N GLY A 176 -6.59 13.15 -11.87
CA GLY A 176 -5.22 12.65 -12.00
C GLY A 176 -5.17 11.30 -12.72
N TYR A 177 -4.07 11.04 -13.43
CA TYR A 177 -3.87 9.79 -14.17
C TYR A 177 -2.61 9.09 -13.70
N SER A 178 -2.69 7.77 -13.53
CA SER A 178 -1.53 6.93 -13.27
C SER A 178 -1.55 5.66 -14.11
N MET A 179 -0.39 5.06 -14.34
CA MET A 179 -0.28 3.80 -15.08
C MET A 179 0.90 2.97 -14.55
N THR A 180 0.68 1.66 -14.49
CA THR A 180 1.77 0.68 -14.31
C THR A 180 2.03 -0.03 -15.62
N THR A 181 3.28 -0.01 -16.09
CA THR A 181 3.67 -0.64 -17.37
C THR A 181 4.90 -1.53 -17.19
N ASN A 182 5.03 -2.56 -18.03
CA ASN A 182 6.24 -3.35 -18.18
C ASN A 182 7.32 -2.63 -19.03
N ALA A 183 7.02 -1.43 -19.54
CA ALA A 183 7.90 -0.56 -20.33
C ALA A 183 8.37 -1.10 -21.69
N THR A 184 8.05 -2.34 -22.07
CA THR A 184 8.54 -2.95 -23.33
C THR A 184 7.94 -2.32 -24.58
N LEU A 185 6.70 -1.81 -24.50
CA LEU A 185 5.98 -1.18 -25.60
C LEU A 185 6.21 0.33 -25.70
N LEU A 186 6.94 0.93 -24.75
CA LEU A 186 7.22 2.37 -24.79
C LEU A 186 8.03 2.73 -26.04
N THR A 187 7.53 3.76 -26.73
CA THR A 187 8.25 4.51 -27.76
C THR A 187 8.37 5.96 -27.28
N GLU A 188 9.23 6.75 -27.93
CA GLU A 188 9.41 8.16 -27.59
C GLU A 188 8.12 8.97 -27.74
N GLU A 189 7.37 8.72 -28.82
CA GLU A 189 6.04 9.32 -29.05
C GLU A 189 5.05 8.99 -27.91
N ILE A 190 5.01 7.73 -27.47
CA ILE A 190 4.13 7.31 -26.37
C ILE A 190 4.56 7.99 -25.07
N ILE A 191 5.87 8.07 -24.80
CA ILE A 191 6.38 8.73 -23.59
C ILE A 191 6.00 10.21 -23.58
N HIS A 192 6.15 10.92 -24.71
CA HIS A 192 5.73 12.32 -24.82
C HIS A 192 4.23 12.49 -24.60
N TYR A 193 3.41 11.64 -25.23
CA TYR A 193 1.97 11.68 -25.02
C TYR A 193 1.59 11.51 -23.53
N LEU A 194 2.18 10.51 -22.85
CA LEU A 194 1.91 10.25 -21.43
C LEU A 194 2.40 11.39 -20.53
N HIS A 195 3.56 11.97 -20.86
CA HIS A 195 4.12 13.12 -20.16
C HIS A 195 3.20 14.34 -20.24
N ASP A 196 2.80 14.71 -21.47
CA ASP A 196 1.99 15.88 -21.77
C ASP A 196 0.56 15.72 -21.23
N SER A 197 0.03 14.49 -21.25
CA SER A 197 -1.25 14.13 -20.62
C SER A 197 -1.17 14.03 -19.09
N ARG A 198 -0.04 14.38 -18.49
CA ARG A 198 0.21 14.32 -17.05
C ARG A 198 -0.05 12.95 -16.41
N VAL A 199 0.29 11.84 -17.07
CA VAL A 199 0.19 10.49 -16.50
C VAL A 199 1.40 10.17 -15.63
N ASP A 200 1.18 9.83 -14.36
CA ASP A 200 2.21 9.31 -13.45
C ASP A 200 2.53 7.86 -13.78
N LEU A 201 3.83 7.51 -13.82
CA LEU A 201 4.28 6.20 -14.28
C LEU A 201 4.99 5.41 -13.20
N THR A 202 4.57 4.15 -13.10
CA THR A 202 5.28 3.11 -12.35
C THR A 202 5.77 2.05 -13.32
N VAL A 203 7.08 1.79 -13.33
CA VAL A 203 7.71 0.81 -14.22
C VAL A 203 7.95 -0.49 -13.47
N SER A 204 7.49 -1.58 -14.05
CA SER A 204 7.64 -2.92 -13.51
C SER A 204 9.02 -3.49 -13.89
N ILE A 205 9.93 -3.58 -12.91
CA ILE A 205 11.32 -4.03 -13.11
C ILE A 205 11.85 -4.67 -11.82
N ASP A 206 12.34 -5.91 -11.88
CA ASP A 206 12.67 -6.69 -10.68
C ASP A 206 14.15 -6.64 -10.26
N GLY A 207 14.93 -5.69 -10.81
CA GLY A 207 16.36 -5.51 -10.51
C GLY A 207 17.29 -5.85 -11.69
N PRO A 208 18.56 -6.24 -11.42
CA PRO A 208 19.53 -6.58 -12.45
C PRO A 208 19.04 -7.65 -13.42
N GLU A 209 19.65 -7.69 -14.60
CA GLU A 209 19.25 -8.58 -15.70
C GLU A 209 18.99 -10.03 -15.26
N ALA A 210 19.92 -10.60 -14.50
CA ALA A 210 19.83 -11.99 -14.05
C ALA A 210 18.65 -12.25 -13.10
N LEU A 211 18.18 -11.24 -12.37
CA LEU A 211 17.00 -11.36 -11.51
C LEU A 211 15.72 -11.08 -12.29
N HIS A 212 15.73 -10.02 -13.10
CA HIS A 212 14.59 -9.62 -13.94
C HIS A 212 14.19 -10.73 -14.93
N ASN A 213 15.16 -11.30 -15.64
CA ASN A 213 14.89 -12.29 -16.69
C ASN A 213 14.49 -13.67 -16.14
N LYS A 214 14.62 -13.93 -14.83
CA LYS A 214 14.09 -15.17 -14.21
C LYS A 214 12.56 -15.21 -14.25
N THR A 215 11.94 -14.04 -14.18
CA THR A 215 10.51 -13.93 -13.92
C THR A 215 9.76 -13.14 -14.97
N ARG A 216 10.39 -12.15 -15.62
CA ARG A 216 9.77 -11.28 -16.64
C ARG A 216 10.26 -11.64 -18.03
N VAL A 217 9.64 -12.67 -18.59
CA VAL A 217 9.97 -13.23 -19.92
C VAL A 217 8.87 -12.93 -20.94
N TYR A 218 9.24 -12.90 -22.22
CA TYR A 218 8.30 -12.96 -23.33
C TYR A 218 7.68 -14.36 -23.43
N GLU A 219 6.64 -14.53 -24.26
CA GLU A 219 5.98 -15.84 -24.50
C GLU A 219 6.96 -16.93 -24.96
N ASN A 220 8.05 -16.56 -25.64
CA ASN A 220 9.08 -17.49 -26.09
C ASN A 220 10.14 -17.79 -25.01
N GLY A 221 9.96 -17.34 -23.77
CA GLY A 221 10.88 -17.52 -22.65
C GLY A 221 12.11 -16.60 -22.66
N LYS A 222 12.28 -15.74 -23.67
CA LYS A 222 13.40 -14.78 -23.68
C LYS A 222 13.19 -13.71 -22.61
N GLY A 223 14.26 -13.34 -21.91
CA GLY A 223 14.25 -12.23 -20.97
C GLY A 223 13.93 -10.88 -21.60
N SER A 224 13.28 -9.99 -20.85
CA SER A 224 12.82 -8.67 -21.34
C SER A 224 13.69 -7.49 -20.91
N TYR A 225 14.67 -7.71 -20.03
CA TYR A 225 15.47 -6.65 -19.39
C TYR A 225 16.12 -5.66 -20.37
N GLU A 226 16.81 -6.14 -21.42
CA GLU A 226 17.52 -5.28 -22.38
C GLU A 226 16.59 -4.23 -23.01
N LYS A 227 15.40 -4.68 -23.44
CA LYS A 227 14.38 -3.80 -24.03
C LYS A 227 13.84 -2.82 -23.00
N VAL A 228 13.57 -3.29 -21.79
CA VAL A 228 13.03 -2.50 -20.68
C VAL A 228 14.00 -1.38 -20.29
N VAL A 229 15.28 -1.67 -20.06
CA VAL A 229 16.29 -0.67 -19.66
C VAL A 229 16.50 0.40 -20.73
N LYS A 230 16.55 0.00 -22.01
CA LYS A 230 16.64 0.95 -23.12
C LYS A 230 15.46 1.93 -23.13
N ASN A 231 14.26 1.45 -22.84
CA ASN A 231 13.06 2.27 -22.78
C ASN A 231 12.98 3.12 -21.50
N ILE A 232 13.46 2.61 -20.36
CA ILE A 232 13.60 3.37 -19.10
C ILE A 232 14.51 4.58 -19.28
N ALA A 233 15.66 4.41 -19.95
CA ALA A 233 16.58 5.52 -20.20
C ALA A 233 15.90 6.67 -20.96
N LYS A 234 15.11 6.36 -21.98
CA LYS A 234 14.30 7.34 -22.72
C LYS A 234 13.24 7.97 -21.81
N LEU A 235 12.51 7.14 -21.07
CA LEU A 235 11.45 7.57 -20.17
C LEU A 235 11.95 8.60 -19.16
N LEU A 236 13.02 8.28 -18.43
CA LEU A 236 13.58 9.16 -17.41
C LEU A 236 14.22 10.43 -18.01
N SER A 237 14.67 10.39 -19.27
CA SER A 237 15.16 11.58 -19.96
C SER A 237 14.06 12.59 -20.28
N ILE A 238 12.81 12.15 -20.41
CA ILE A 238 11.64 13.00 -20.68
C ILE A 238 10.95 13.39 -19.36
N TYR A 239 10.78 12.44 -18.43
CA TYR A 239 10.16 12.65 -17.11
C TYR A 239 11.14 13.28 -16.09
N LYS A 240 11.76 14.41 -16.42
CA LYS A 240 12.78 15.04 -15.56
C LYS A 240 12.22 15.64 -14.27
N ASN A 241 11.00 16.19 -14.33
CA ASN A 241 10.38 16.94 -13.23
C ASN A 241 9.22 16.19 -12.56
N ARG A 242 9.01 14.92 -12.93
CA ARG A 242 7.95 14.07 -12.38
C ARG A 242 8.54 12.72 -12.04
N THR A 243 8.33 12.27 -10.82
CA THR A 243 8.88 11.00 -10.36
C THR A 243 8.28 9.84 -11.15
N VAL A 244 9.16 9.01 -11.71
CA VAL A 244 8.82 7.67 -12.17
C VAL A 244 9.30 6.69 -11.10
N GLY A 245 8.40 5.85 -10.61
CA GLY A 245 8.72 4.82 -9.62
C GLY A 245 9.07 3.48 -10.28
N ALA A 246 10.01 2.74 -9.71
CA ALA A 246 10.21 1.34 -10.02
C ALA A 246 9.37 0.46 -9.07
N ARG A 247 8.71 -0.55 -9.62
CA ARG A 247 7.97 -1.56 -8.87
C ARG A 247 8.65 -2.91 -9.05
N VAL A 248 9.16 -3.44 -7.95
CA VAL A 248 9.82 -4.75 -7.86
C VAL A 248 8.82 -5.77 -7.33
N THR A 249 8.67 -6.90 -8.01
CA THR A 249 7.97 -8.06 -7.46
C THR A 249 9.00 -9.04 -6.88
N LEU A 250 8.95 -9.27 -5.58
CA LEU A 250 9.84 -10.19 -4.88
C LEU A 250 9.22 -11.59 -4.90
N THR A 251 9.98 -12.54 -5.41
CA THR A 251 9.61 -13.96 -5.51
C THR A 251 10.76 -14.82 -5.02
N LYS A 252 10.53 -16.12 -4.90
CA LYS A 252 11.59 -17.07 -4.57
C LYS A 252 12.78 -16.90 -5.53
N GLY A 253 13.96 -16.61 -4.97
CA GLY A 253 15.19 -16.36 -5.75
C GLY A 253 15.36 -14.93 -6.31
N VAL A 254 14.44 -14.01 -5.97
CA VAL A 254 14.49 -12.57 -6.23
C VAL A 254 14.15 -11.83 -4.94
N THR A 255 15.07 -11.88 -3.97
CA THR A 255 14.88 -11.35 -2.60
C THR A 255 16.02 -10.45 -2.10
N ASP A 256 17.04 -10.22 -2.93
CA ASP A 256 18.21 -9.41 -2.57
C ASP A 256 17.88 -7.90 -2.67
N ILE A 257 17.31 -7.36 -1.60
CA ILE A 257 16.83 -5.98 -1.53
C ILE A 257 17.95 -4.97 -1.81
N PRO A 258 19.12 -5.02 -1.14
CA PRO A 258 20.17 -4.02 -1.36
C PRO A 258 20.69 -4.05 -2.81
N THR A 259 20.93 -5.23 -3.39
CA THR A 259 21.40 -5.34 -4.78
C THR A 259 20.37 -4.80 -5.77
N ILE A 260 19.09 -5.17 -5.60
CA ILE A 260 18.01 -4.68 -6.47
C ILE A 260 17.87 -3.17 -6.34
N TRP A 261 17.85 -2.64 -5.11
CA TRP A 261 17.72 -1.22 -4.87
C TRP A 261 18.89 -0.43 -5.47
N ASN A 262 20.13 -0.87 -5.24
CA ASN A 262 21.33 -0.22 -5.77
C ASN A 262 21.28 -0.13 -7.29
N HIS A 263 20.95 -1.23 -7.94
CA HIS A 263 20.81 -1.27 -9.39
C HIS A 263 19.76 -0.27 -9.90
N LEU A 264 18.56 -0.30 -9.32
CA LEU A 264 17.47 0.56 -9.78
C LEU A 264 17.73 2.03 -9.46
N ARG A 265 18.32 2.35 -8.31
CA ARG A 265 18.57 3.74 -7.90
C ARG A 265 19.80 4.35 -8.53
N HIS A 266 20.90 3.62 -8.61
CA HIS A 266 22.19 4.15 -9.03
C HIS A 266 22.48 3.86 -10.49
N ASP A 267 22.20 2.65 -10.99
CA ASP A 267 22.49 2.33 -12.39
C ASP A 267 21.38 2.85 -13.32
N LEU A 268 20.11 2.64 -12.93
CA LEU A 268 18.95 3.04 -13.72
C LEU A 268 18.34 4.37 -13.30
N ASN A 269 18.91 5.03 -12.30
CA ASN A 269 18.57 6.37 -11.81
C ASN A 269 17.24 6.57 -11.06
N PHE A 270 16.38 5.56 -10.89
CA PHE A 270 15.20 5.62 -9.98
C PHE A 270 14.38 6.90 -10.14
N LYS A 271 13.51 7.35 -9.24
CA LYS A 271 13.87 8.07 -8.01
C LYS A 271 13.37 7.35 -6.77
N GLU A 272 12.47 6.42 -7.01
CA GLU A 272 11.71 5.67 -6.03
C GLU A 272 11.68 4.20 -6.44
N VAL A 273 11.83 3.33 -5.46
CA VAL A 273 11.78 1.88 -5.61
C VAL A 273 10.85 1.32 -4.54
N GLY A 274 9.78 0.69 -5.00
CA GLY A 274 8.79 0.02 -4.16
C GLY A 274 8.78 -1.49 -4.37
N PHE A 275 8.88 -2.24 -3.29
CA PHE A 275 8.96 -3.70 -3.28
C PHE A 275 7.62 -4.36 -2.95
N ALA A 276 7.29 -5.46 -3.64
CA ALA A 276 6.05 -6.24 -3.50
C ALA A 276 6.39 -7.71 -3.21
N PRO A 277 6.34 -8.16 -1.95
CA PRO A 277 6.45 -9.58 -1.64
C PRO A 277 5.30 -10.39 -2.25
N VAL A 278 5.62 -11.46 -2.97
CA VAL A 278 4.64 -12.48 -3.37
C VAL A 278 4.56 -13.53 -2.26
N THR A 279 3.59 -13.34 -1.40
CA THR A 279 3.30 -14.20 -0.24
C THR A 279 2.23 -15.26 -0.53
N SER A 280 1.44 -15.06 -1.58
CA SER A 280 0.39 -15.98 -2.03
C SER A 280 0.08 -15.78 -3.52
N GLY A 281 0.38 -16.77 -4.33
CA GLY A 281 -0.01 -16.89 -5.74
C GLY A 281 -0.34 -18.33 -6.09
N ASP A 282 -0.98 -18.54 -7.25
CA ASP A 282 -1.47 -19.86 -7.69
C ASP A 282 -0.35 -20.90 -7.88
N SER A 283 0.89 -20.43 -8.02
CA SER A 283 2.07 -21.28 -8.12
C SER A 283 2.94 -21.20 -6.86
N ASP A 284 2.93 -22.27 -6.08
CA ASP A 284 3.82 -22.45 -4.91
C ASP A 284 5.30 -22.34 -5.26
N PHE A 285 5.68 -22.51 -6.53
CA PHE A 285 7.07 -22.45 -6.96
C PHE A 285 7.70 -21.05 -6.77
N TYR A 286 6.91 -19.99 -6.92
CA TYR A 286 7.38 -18.61 -6.85
C TYR A 286 7.00 -17.89 -5.56
N ASN A 287 6.10 -18.48 -4.76
CA ASN A 287 5.71 -17.98 -3.46
C ASN A 287 6.92 -17.95 -2.51
N LEU A 288 7.05 -16.85 -1.77
CA LEU A 288 8.06 -16.70 -0.73
C LEU A 288 7.72 -17.66 0.42
N SER A 289 8.69 -18.46 0.84
CA SER A 289 8.58 -19.21 2.10
C SER A 289 8.69 -18.27 3.30
N ASP A 290 8.31 -18.73 4.50
CA ASP A 290 8.48 -17.94 5.73
C ASP A 290 9.93 -17.47 5.91
N ASN A 291 10.91 -18.31 5.59
CA ASN A 291 12.33 -17.95 5.62
C ASN A 291 12.71 -16.89 4.56
N ASP A 292 12.09 -16.95 3.38
CA ASP A 292 12.30 -15.92 2.35
C ASP A 292 11.68 -14.59 2.77
N LEU A 293 10.51 -14.61 3.43
CA LEU A 293 9.88 -13.42 3.98
C LEU A 293 10.74 -12.78 5.06
N SER A 294 11.22 -13.55 6.04
CA SER A 294 12.13 -13.01 7.05
C SER A 294 13.38 -12.39 6.42
N LYS A 295 13.97 -13.00 5.37
CA LYS A 295 15.08 -12.39 4.61
C LYS A 295 14.69 -11.07 3.94
N VAL A 296 13.51 -11.00 3.33
CA VAL A 296 12.99 -9.76 2.72
C VAL A 296 12.86 -8.66 3.78
N PHE A 297 12.29 -8.97 4.94
CA PHE A 297 12.15 -8.00 6.02
C PHE A 297 13.50 -7.59 6.64
N SER A 298 14.46 -8.51 6.74
CA SER A 298 15.85 -8.15 7.08
C SER A 298 16.46 -7.19 6.06
N GLY A 299 16.30 -7.46 4.76
CA GLY A 299 16.77 -6.56 3.70
C GLY A 299 16.06 -5.20 3.70
N PHE A 300 14.77 -5.15 4.06
CA PHE A 300 14.05 -3.89 4.27
C PHE A 300 14.62 -3.09 5.45
N LYS A 301 15.00 -3.74 6.55
CA LYS A 301 15.63 -3.06 7.70
C LYS A 301 17.02 -2.54 7.34
N GLU A 302 17.83 -3.34 6.65
CA GLU A 302 19.15 -2.91 6.16
C GLU A 302 19.04 -1.66 5.29
N LEU A 303 18.19 -1.69 4.26
CA LEU A 303 17.95 -0.52 3.41
C LEU A 303 17.29 0.64 4.18
N GLY A 304 16.51 0.32 5.21
CA GLY A 304 15.88 1.28 6.11
C GLY A 304 16.90 2.05 6.96
N GLU A 305 17.98 1.42 7.41
CA GLU A 305 19.06 2.11 8.11
C GLU A 305 19.72 3.15 7.22
N ASP A 306 19.92 2.83 5.94
CA ASP A 306 20.43 3.81 4.96
C ASP A 306 19.41 4.92 4.67
N TYR A 307 18.11 4.61 4.66
CA TYR A 307 17.05 5.63 4.58
C TYR A 307 17.14 6.61 5.76
N ILE A 308 17.31 6.11 7.00
CA ILE A 308 17.43 6.95 8.20
C ILE A 308 18.66 7.86 8.07
N LYS A 309 19.83 7.30 7.74
CA LYS A 309 21.07 8.06 7.57
C LYS A 309 20.93 9.18 6.54
N GLU A 310 20.33 8.90 5.38
CA GLU A 310 20.12 9.91 4.34
C GLU A 310 19.05 10.94 4.73
N ALA A 311 17.97 10.52 5.39
CA ALA A 311 16.94 11.43 5.87
C ALA A 311 17.47 12.42 6.91
N ILE A 312 18.36 11.98 7.81
CA ILE A 312 19.07 12.85 8.76
C ILE A 312 19.93 13.89 8.04
N LYS A 313 20.53 13.54 6.89
CA LYS A 313 21.26 14.48 6.02
C LYS A 313 20.35 15.36 5.15
N GLY A 314 19.03 15.17 5.20
CA GLY A 314 18.04 15.91 4.42
C GLY A 314 17.78 15.34 3.02
N ASN A 315 18.18 14.09 2.75
CA ASN A 315 18.03 13.42 1.47
C ASN A 315 17.01 12.28 1.56
N PHE A 316 16.22 12.11 0.50
CA PHE A 316 15.42 10.90 0.33
C PHE A 316 16.18 9.88 -0.52
N ASN A 317 16.46 8.70 0.04
CA ASN A 317 17.20 7.66 -0.68
C ASN A 317 16.36 6.99 -1.79
N GLY A 318 15.02 7.08 -1.75
CA GLY A 318 14.13 6.46 -2.73
C GLY A 318 13.48 5.15 -2.28
N PHE A 319 13.62 4.74 -1.01
CA PHE A 319 12.97 3.54 -0.49
C PHE A 319 11.49 3.78 -0.14
N SER A 320 10.59 3.54 -1.11
CA SER A 320 9.19 3.94 -1.01
C SER A 320 8.39 3.19 0.08
N ASN A 321 8.74 1.93 0.38
CA ASN A 321 8.02 1.14 1.40
C ASN A 321 8.13 1.79 2.79
N LEU A 322 9.36 2.09 3.25
CA LEU A 322 9.57 2.75 4.53
C LEU A 322 9.03 4.18 4.51
N HIS A 323 9.33 4.93 3.43
CA HIS A 323 8.87 6.30 3.29
C HIS A 323 7.36 6.43 3.48
N ARG A 324 6.57 5.53 2.86
CA ARG A 324 5.12 5.52 3.01
C ARG A 324 4.67 5.18 4.44
N THR A 325 5.32 4.23 5.10
CA THR A 325 5.00 3.89 6.49
C THR A 325 5.32 5.05 7.44
N VAL A 326 6.43 5.76 7.24
CA VAL A 326 6.79 6.92 8.06
C VAL A 326 5.81 8.08 7.82
N ILE A 327 5.31 8.28 6.59
CA ILE A 327 4.19 9.22 6.32
C ILE A 327 2.95 8.83 7.12
N ASP A 328 2.55 7.55 7.08
CA ASP A 328 1.37 7.07 7.80
C ASP A 328 1.51 7.32 9.33
N ILE A 329 2.72 7.16 9.90
CA ILE A 329 3.01 7.47 11.31
C ILE A 329 2.96 8.97 11.58
N HIS A 330 3.64 9.79 10.77
CA HIS A 330 3.72 11.24 10.96
C HIS A 330 2.35 11.92 10.89
N GLU A 331 1.48 11.48 9.99
CA GLU A 331 0.12 12.00 9.86
C GLU A 331 -0.88 11.38 10.86
N GLY A 332 -0.45 10.41 11.68
CA GLY A 332 -1.34 9.69 12.59
C GLY A 332 -2.46 8.93 11.86
N ARG A 333 -2.18 8.36 10.68
CA ARG A 333 -3.18 7.66 9.88
C ARG A 333 -3.66 6.39 10.57
N LYS A 334 -4.97 6.17 10.52
CA LYS A 334 -5.63 5.02 11.14
C LYS A 334 -6.46 4.27 10.11
N LYS A 335 -6.11 3.02 9.89
CA LYS A 335 -6.79 2.11 8.97
C LYS A 335 -7.64 1.13 9.76
N LYS A 336 -8.94 1.13 9.52
CA LYS A 336 -9.85 0.04 9.92
C LYS A 336 -9.91 -1.07 8.87
N LEU A 337 -9.67 -0.70 7.63
CA LEU A 337 -9.60 -1.59 6.47
C LEU A 337 -8.25 -1.38 5.77
N PRO A 338 -7.70 -2.41 5.09
CA PRO A 338 -6.43 -2.40 4.36
C PRO A 338 -6.19 -1.25 3.35
N CYS A 339 -5.81 -1.57 2.11
CA CYS A 339 -5.34 -0.61 1.12
C CYS A 339 -6.42 0.34 0.54
N GLY A 340 -7.62 0.38 1.13
CA GLY A 340 -8.75 1.17 0.64
C GLY A 340 -9.55 0.51 -0.49
N ALA A 341 -9.18 -0.70 -0.93
CA ALA A 341 -9.97 -1.51 -1.86
C ALA A 341 -11.42 -1.67 -1.36
N GLY A 342 -12.39 -1.45 -2.23
CA GLY A 342 -13.81 -1.47 -1.91
C GLY A 342 -14.35 -0.22 -1.19
N VAL A 343 -13.49 0.70 -0.71
CA VAL A 343 -13.93 1.93 -0.04
C VAL A 343 -13.50 3.16 -0.83
N GLY A 344 -12.19 3.40 -0.87
CA GLY A 344 -11.58 4.52 -1.59
C GLY A 344 -11.08 4.16 -2.98
N LEU A 345 -11.10 2.87 -3.33
CA LEU A 345 -10.55 2.30 -4.56
C LEU A 345 -11.51 1.24 -5.10
N LEU A 346 -11.84 1.33 -6.38
CA LEU A 346 -12.57 0.29 -7.12
C LEU A 346 -11.81 -0.05 -8.42
N SER A 347 -12.02 -1.26 -8.93
CA SER A 347 -11.47 -1.73 -10.18
C SER A 347 -12.59 -2.12 -11.13
N VAL A 348 -12.44 -1.81 -12.42
CA VAL A 348 -13.39 -2.22 -13.46
C VAL A 348 -12.68 -3.09 -14.49
N SER A 349 -13.26 -4.25 -14.77
CA SER A 349 -12.79 -5.21 -15.77
C SER A 349 -13.09 -4.71 -17.20
N TYR A 350 -12.45 -5.31 -18.20
CA TYR A 350 -12.76 -5.00 -19.61
C TYR A 350 -14.20 -5.39 -20.01
N LYS A 351 -14.86 -6.24 -19.22
CA LYS A 351 -16.27 -6.64 -19.37
C LYS A 351 -17.24 -5.75 -18.57
N GLY A 352 -16.71 -4.79 -17.82
CA GLY A 352 -17.50 -3.91 -16.97
C GLY A 352 -17.79 -4.45 -15.57
N ASP A 353 -17.18 -5.55 -15.14
CA ASP A 353 -17.34 -6.05 -13.77
C ASP A 353 -16.64 -5.14 -12.78
N ILE A 354 -17.24 -4.94 -11.60
CA ILE A 354 -16.71 -4.04 -10.57
C ILE A 354 -16.09 -4.87 -9.44
N ASP A 355 -14.78 -4.77 -9.28
CA ASP A 355 -13.98 -5.54 -8.32
C ASP A 355 -13.36 -4.65 -7.23
N LEU A 356 -12.89 -5.28 -6.15
CA LEU A 356 -12.21 -4.57 -5.04
C LEU A 356 -10.91 -3.88 -5.48
N CYS A 357 -10.11 -4.56 -6.31
CA CYS A 357 -8.87 -4.02 -6.86
C CYS A 357 -8.45 -4.80 -8.11
N HIS A 358 -7.41 -4.33 -8.79
CA HIS A 358 -6.88 -4.94 -10.00
C HIS A 358 -6.45 -6.42 -9.87
N ARG A 359 -6.20 -6.91 -8.65
CA ARG A 359 -5.85 -8.32 -8.43
C ARG A 359 -7.06 -9.27 -8.46
N PHE A 360 -8.26 -8.76 -8.14
CA PHE A 360 -9.50 -9.54 -8.22
C PHE A 360 -10.07 -9.58 -9.63
N THR A 361 -9.71 -8.63 -10.49
CA THR A 361 -10.20 -8.60 -11.86
C THR A 361 -9.80 -9.84 -12.62
N GLY A 362 -10.81 -10.54 -13.15
CA GLY A 362 -10.66 -11.81 -13.87
C GLY A 362 -10.59 -13.05 -12.97
N SER A 363 -10.63 -12.90 -11.65
CA SER A 363 -10.70 -14.03 -10.71
C SER A 363 -12.09 -14.66 -10.66
N ASP A 364 -12.18 -15.85 -10.05
CA ASP A 364 -13.46 -16.54 -9.82
C ASP A 364 -14.25 -15.96 -8.62
N TYR A 365 -13.69 -14.97 -7.91
CA TYR A 365 -14.41 -14.32 -6.82
C TYR A 365 -15.55 -13.44 -7.37
N PRO A 366 -16.76 -13.48 -6.78
CA PRO A 366 -17.87 -12.67 -7.25
C PRO A 366 -17.54 -11.17 -7.28
N SER A 367 -17.84 -10.51 -8.41
CA SER A 367 -17.74 -9.06 -8.51
C SER A 367 -18.82 -8.38 -7.66
N PHE A 368 -18.55 -7.13 -7.29
CA PHE A 368 -19.46 -6.27 -6.52
C PHE A 368 -20.36 -5.45 -7.44
N GLY A 369 -20.78 -6.04 -8.56
CA GLY A 369 -21.64 -5.41 -9.56
C GLY A 369 -21.01 -5.36 -10.94
N ASN A 370 -21.68 -4.66 -11.83
CA ASN A 370 -21.27 -4.46 -13.22
C ASN A 370 -21.71 -3.07 -13.68
N ILE A 371 -20.95 -2.39 -14.54
CA ILE A 371 -21.24 -1.04 -15.03
C ILE A 371 -22.65 -0.88 -15.59
N GLU A 372 -23.26 -1.93 -16.13
CA GLU A 372 -24.63 -1.88 -16.66
C GLU A 372 -25.68 -1.82 -15.54
N LYS A 373 -25.43 -2.51 -14.43
CA LYS A 373 -26.36 -2.65 -13.30
C LYS A 373 -26.03 -1.69 -12.14
N GLY A 374 -24.81 -1.16 -12.12
CA GLY A 374 -24.25 -0.38 -11.03
C GLY A 374 -23.54 -1.23 -9.97
N LEU A 375 -23.03 -0.52 -8.95
CA LEU A 375 -22.34 -1.07 -7.79
C LEU A 375 -23.33 -1.75 -6.83
N ASP A 376 -23.09 -3.01 -6.48
CA ASP A 376 -23.83 -3.72 -5.43
C ASP A 376 -23.33 -3.27 -4.05
N LYS A 377 -23.90 -2.16 -3.58
CA LYS A 377 -23.56 -1.54 -2.28
C LYS A 377 -23.88 -2.44 -1.10
N LEU A 378 -24.90 -3.29 -1.20
CA LEU A 378 -25.29 -4.17 -0.11
C LEU A 378 -24.26 -5.28 0.07
N ALA A 379 -23.88 -5.95 -1.03
CA ALA A 379 -22.85 -6.97 -1.01
C ALA A 379 -21.49 -6.37 -0.57
N LEU A 380 -21.12 -5.22 -1.11
CA LEU A 380 -19.86 -4.56 -0.78
C LEU A 380 -19.81 -4.09 0.68
N GLY A 381 -20.87 -3.45 1.16
CA GLY A 381 -21.00 -3.03 2.56
C GLY A 381 -20.90 -4.21 3.51
N THR A 382 -21.64 -5.29 3.23
CA THR A 382 -21.61 -6.52 4.04
C THR A 382 -20.21 -7.11 4.11
N PHE A 383 -19.51 -7.20 2.96
CA PHE A 383 -18.12 -7.68 2.90
C PHE A 383 -17.19 -6.82 3.77
N LEU A 384 -17.24 -5.50 3.61
CA LEU A 384 -16.34 -4.58 4.30
C LEU A 384 -16.62 -4.50 5.80
N GLU A 385 -17.88 -4.53 6.22
CA GLU A 385 -18.26 -4.56 7.64
C GLU A 385 -17.80 -5.86 8.29
N LYS A 386 -18.00 -7.00 7.62
CA LYS A 386 -17.49 -8.30 8.09
C LYS A 386 -15.98 -8.27 8.28
N ARG A 387 -15.26 -7.66 7.33
CA ARG A 387 -13.80 -7.51 7.40
C ARG A 387 -13.36 -6.58 8.53
N ALA A 388 -14.00 -5.42 8.68
CA ALA A 388 -13.67 -4.43 9.72
C ALA A 388 -13.95 -4.96 11.14
N ASN A 389 -14.94 -5.84 11.28
CA ASN A 389 -15.44 -6.36 12.54
C ASN A 389 -15.02 -7.81 12.81
N GLU A 390 -13.99 -8.31 12.14
CA GLU A 390 -13.45 -9.64 12.40
C GLU A 390 -12.93 -9.73 13.85
N LYS A 391 -13.50 -10.67 14.62
CA LYS A 391 -13.19 -10.87 16.06
C LYS A 391 -12.44 -12.16 16.36
N ASP A 392 -12.42 -13.12 15.43
CA ASP A 392 -11.80 -14.43 15.63
C ASP A 392 -10.27 -14.41 15.43
N THR A 393 -9.65 -13.23 15.54
CA THR A 393 -8.21 -13.03 15.36
C THR A 393 -7.65 -12.08 16.41
N ASN A 394 -6.32 -12.10 16.56
CA ASN A 394 -5.64 -11.19 17.49
C ASN A 394 -5.42 -9.78 16.90
N CYS A 395 -6.06 -9.43 15.77
CA CYS A 395 -5.90 -8.12 15.14
C CYS A 395 -6.43 -6.98 16.01
N GLN A 396 -7.50 -7.21 16.78
CA GLN A 396 -8.12 -6.18 17.64
C GLN A 396 -7.21 -5.72 18.78
N THR A 397 -6.32 -6.59 19.24
CA THR A 397 -5.35 -6.32 20.31
C THR A 397 -3.94 -6.08 19.79
N CYS A 398 -3.74 -6.15 18.47
CA CYS A 398 -2.42 -6.05 17.84
C CYS A 398 -1.86 -4.62 17.93
N ARG A 399 -0.55 -4.52 18.20
CA ARG A 399 0.16 -3.24 18.30
C ARG A 399 0.24 -2.43 17.00
N ILE A 400 0.04 -3.08 15.86
CA ILE A 400 0.10 -2.44 14.53
C ILE A 400 -1.27 -2.34 13.84
N ARG A 401 -2.38 -2.57 14.58
CA ARG A 401 -3.73 -2.72 14.00
C ARG A 401 -4.14 -1.56 13.09
N ASN A 402 -3.77 -0.34 13.45
CA ASN A 402 -4.11 0.87 12.70
C ASN A 402 -3.25 1.10 11.45
N LEU A 403 -2.12 0.41 11.31
CA LEU A 403 -1.21 0.54 10.17
C LEU A 403 -1.33 -0.63 9.19
N CYS A 404 -1.58 -1.84 9.71
CA CYS A 404 -1.72 -3.08 8.93
C CYS A 404 -3.16 -3.40 8.52
N ALA A 405 -4.13 -3.17 9.42
CA ALA A 405 -5.56 -3.46 9.21
C ALA A 405 -5.86 -4.91 8.73
N GLY A 406 -5.07 -5.89 9.16
CA GLY A 406 -5.33 -7.32 8.92
C GLY A 406 -4.84 -7.88 7.58
N GLY A 407 -4.08 -7.10 6.80
CA GLY A 407 -3.41 -7.61 5.58
C GLY A 407 -4.27 -7.59 4.31
N CYS A 408 -3.72 -8.06 3.19
CA CYS A 408 -4.31 -7.89 1.86
C CYS A 408 -5.50 -8.83 1.61
N TYR A 409 -6.61 -8.30 1.06
CA TYR A 409 -7.79 -9.10 0.69
C TYR A 409 -7.48 -10.17 -0.35
N HIS A 410 -6.72 -9.83 -1.40
CA HIS A 410 -6.41 -10.78 -2.46
C HIS A 410 -5.56 -11.93 -1.93
N GLU A 411 -4.62 -11.62 -1.05
CA GLU A 411 -3.80 -12.64 -0.43
C GLU A 411 -4.60 -13.58 0.48
N SER A 412 -5.55 -13.01 1.23
CA SER A 412 -6.53 -13.79 1.98
C SER A 412 -7.35 -14.72 1.06
N TYR A 413 -7.80 -14.20 -0.09
CA TYR A 413 -8.52 -14.98 -1.09
C TYR A 413 -7.69 -16.15 -1.64
N ILE A 414 -6.45 -15.91 -2.08
CA ILE A 414 -5.59 -16.98 -2.59
C ILE A 414 -5.29 -18.04 -1.51
N LYS A 415 -5.07 -17.62 -0.26
CA LYS A 415 -4.66 -18.54 0.81
C LYS A 415 -5.82 -19.31 1.45
N TYR A 416 -6.99 -18.69 1.55
CA TYR A 416 -8.12 -19.23 2.33
C TYR A 416 -9.39 -19.45 1.48
N GLY A 417 -9.35 -19.14 0.19
CA GLY A 417 -10.53 -19.15 -0.69
C GLY A 417 -11.53 -18.03 -0.41
N THR A 418 -11.22 -17.09 0.47
CA THR A 418 -12.08 -15.96 0.83
C THR A 418 -11.27 -14.71 1.16
N PRO A 419 -11.65 -13.51 0.68
CA PRO A 419 -10.99 -12.25 1.02
C PRO A 419 -11.35 -11.70 2.42
N GLU A 420 -12.25 -12.36 3.14
CA GLU A 420 -12.85 -11.86 4.38
C GLU A 420 -12.01 -12.10 5.63
N LYS A 421 -11.01 -12.99 5.55
CA LYS A 421 -10.16 -13.35 6.69
C LYS A 421 -8.92 -12.46 6.78
N SER A 422 -8.41 -12.24 7.99
CA SER A 422 -7.07 -11.66 8.14
C SER A 422 -5.97 -12.61 7.72
N VAL A 423 -4.90 -12.02 7.19
CA VAL A 423 -3.70 -12.76 6.78
C VAL A 423 -2.71 -12.78 7.94
N LEU A 424 -2.53 -13.95 8.56
CA LEU A 424 -1.82 -14.06 9.84
C LEU A 424 -0.38 -14.58 9.74
N HIS A 425 0.03 -15.14 8.60
CA HIS A 425 1.26 -15.92 8.49
C HIS A 425 2.57 -15.13 8.57
N TYR A 426 2.56 -13.82 8.32
CA TYR A 426 3.74 -12.94 8.45
C TYR A 426 3.52 -11.83 9.50
N CYS A 427 2.60 -12.04 10.44
CA CYS A 427 2.28 -11.04 11.45
C CYS A 427 3.48 -10.61 12.30
N ASP A 428 4.36 -11.54 12.65
CA ASP A 428 5.53 -11.22 13.48
C ASP A 428 6.55 -10.37 12.70
N ASP A 429 6.84 -10.72 11.44
CA ASP A 429 7.70 -9.90 10.58
C ASP A 429 7.11 -8.50 10.35
N MET A 430 5.79 -8.40 10.12
CA MET A 430 5.12 -7.12 9.95
C MET A 430 5.14 -6.27 11.22
N ARG A 431 4.95 -6.88 12.40
CA ARG A 431 5.07 -6.16 13.68
C ARG A 431 6.49 -5.62 13.85
N ASN A 432 7.49 -6.47 13.60
CA ASN A 432 8.91 -6.09 13.67
C ASN A 432 9.31 -5.03 12.63
N TRP A 433 8.65 -5.00 11.47
CA TRP A 433 8.83 -3.98 10.44
C TRP A 433 8.27 -2.64 10.85
N ILE A 434 7.05 -2.61 11.41
CA ILE A 434 6.42 -1.38 11.88
C ILE A 434 7.17 -0.84 13.10
N ASP A 435 7.63 -1.68 14.02
CA ASP A 435 8.46 -1.24 15.14
C ASP A 435 9.71 -0.51 14.62
N PHE A 436 10.40 -1.09 13.63
CA PHE A 436 11.52 -0.43 12.95
C PHE A 436 11.13 0.88 12.25
N ALA A 437 9.95 0.95 11.64
CA ALA A 437 9.47 2.19 11.01
C ALA A 437 9.16 3.29 12.04
N VAL A 438 8.68 2.93 13.23
CA VAL A 438 8.50 3.85 14.36
C VAL A 438 9.86 4.33 14.88
N GLU A 439 10.85 3.44 15.01
CA GLU A 439 12.23 3.81 15.35
C GLU A 439 12.83 4.78 14.32
N ALA A 440 12.63 4.51 13.03
CA ALA A 440 13.06 5.38 11.93
C ALA A 440 12.42 6.78 12.05
N TYR A 441 11.12 6.83 12.30
CA TYR A 441 10.40 8.09 12.53
C TYR A 441 10.98 8.86 13.71
N ILE A 442 11.19 8.20 14.86
CA ILE A 442 11.76 8.81 16.08
C ILE A 442 13.14 9.41 15.80
N ARG A 443 14.04 8.64 15.17
CA ARG A 443 15.41 9.08 14.88
C ARG A 443 15.43 10.29 13.94
N ILE A 444 14.59 10.28 12.90
CA ILE A 444 14.51 11.39 11.94
C ILE A 444 13.88 12.63 12.60
N GLN A 445 12.80 12.47 13.36
CA GLN A 445 12.15 13.58 14.07
C GLN A 445 13.10 14.25 15.08
N ALA A 446 13.94 13.48 15.76
CA ALA A 446 14.88 14.00 16.74
C ALA A 446 16.06 14.75 16.09
N GLN A 447 16.55 14.32 14.93
CA GLN A 447 17.79 14.81 14.33
C GLN A 447 17.58 15.75 13.13
N ASN A 448 16.49 15.58 12.37
CA ASN A 448 16.15 16.41 11.22
C ASN A 448 14.64 16.43 10.92
N PRO A 449 13.82 17.12 11.73
CA PRO A 449 12.37 17.20 11.51
C PRO A 449 11.99 17.90 10.20
N GLU A 450 12.85 18.77 9.64
CA GLU A 450 12.60 19.45 8.35
C GLU A 450 12.49 18.48 7.17
N PHE A 451 13.05 17.27 7.30
CA PHE A 451 12.89 16.20 6.31
C PHE A 451 11.41 15.94 6.00
N PHE A 452 10.54 15.94 7.02
CA PHE A 452 9.11 15.68 6.85
C PHE A 452 8.43 16.79 6.05
N THR A 453 8.68 18.06 6.40
CA THR A 453 8.13 19.20 5.65
C THR A 453 8.60 19.24 4.20
N LYS A 454 9.82 18.75 3.92
CA LYS A 454 10.39 18.70 2.58
C LYS A 454 9.74 17.63 1.70
N TYR A 455 9.49 16.44 2.23
CA TYR A 455 9.12 15.27 1.43
C TYR A 455 7.69 14.74 1.65
N PHE A 456 6.94 15.19 2.66
CA PHE A 456 5.60 14.65 2.99
C PHE A 456 4.46 15.56 2.47
N LYS A 457 4.61 16.10 1.26
CA LYS A 457 3.62 17.00 0.65
C LYS A 457 2.56 16.27 -0.17
#